data_AF-A0AA35YWP7-F1
#
_entry.id   AF-A0AA35YWP7-F1
#
_cell.length_a   1.000
_cell.length_b   1.000
_cell.length_c   1.000
_cell.angle_alpha   90.00
_cell.angle_beta   90.00
_cell.angle_gamma   90.00
#
_symmetry.space_group_name_H-M   'P 1'
#
loop_
_entity.id
_entity.type
_entity.pdbx_description
1 polymer ?
#
loop_
_entity_poly.entity_id
_entity_poly.type
_entity_poly.pdbx_seq_one_letter_code
_entity_poly.pdbx_strand_id
1 'polypeptide(L)'
;MPSKQYKILNLKLNTILQFLNDSSAFTTSSMVREDVEFLLKGQEMEMKNLFDKAISQLETRLSANMSSFTYDIIKIKNMAHERHESFENMVTDSKESIELKIKDFVDLVSKDIMKLDKFGIGIQQNVDVLLGATRTLIEDIRAFNKHYVEEWKLMKELDGKVFTNIDNALTSFHDRLPKFDIPSMTSISQEQISSMVSSMESCFKTQLAPILVLVLRLPTNVPRPSMLVSQGGDKDGSSKDEGDDEGKFVGMVISMQIPFSIQMNLF
;
A
#
# COMPACT_ATOMS: atom_id res chain seq x y z
N MET A 1 7.06 -36.23 -80.39
CA MET A 1 7.69 -37.18 -81.35
C MET A 1 6.68 -38.27 -81.67
N PRO A 2 6.38 -38.58 -82.95
CA PRO A 2 5.45 -39.66 -83.28
C PRO A 2 5.99 -41.00 -82.80
N SER A 3 5.14 -41.81 -82.16
CA SER A 3 5.52 -43.10 -81.59
C SER A 3 6.05 -44.04 -82.68
N LYS A 4 6.89 -45.01 -82.30
CA LYS A 4 7.48 -46.00 -83.22
C LYS A 4 6.40 -46.74 -84.04
N GLN A 5 5.21 -46.90 -83.47
CA GLN A 5 4.02 -47.48 -84.12
C GLN A 5 3.44 -46.56 -85.21
N TYR A 6 3.39 -45.25 -85.00
CA TYR A 6 2.93 -44.29 -86.02
C TYR A 6 3.84 -44.30 -87.25
N LYS A 7 5.16 -44.43 -87.05
CA LYS A 7 6.11 -44.56 -88.16
C LYS A 7 5.90 -45.83 -88.98
N ILE A 8 5.61 -46.96 -88.32
CA ILE A 8 5.33 -48.24 -89.00
C ILE A 8 4.01 -48.17 -89.75
N LEU A 9 2.96 -47.59 -89.15
CA LEU A 9 1.67 -47.42 -89.81
C LEU A 9 1.81 -46.55 -91.05
N ASN A 10 2.50 -45.41 -90.95
CA ASN A 10 2.72 -44.50 -92.07
C ASN A 10 3.56 -45.17 -93.18
N LEU A 11 4.56 -45.98 -92.82
CA LEU A 11 5.33 -46.76 -93.79
C LEU A 11 4.42 -47.76 -94.54
N LYS A 12 3.60 -48.54 -93.82
CA LYS A 12 2.65 -49.49 -94.42
C LYS A 12 1.61 -48.80 -95.31
N LEU A 13 1.10 -47.64 -94.89
CA LEU A 13 0.13 -46.84 -95.64
C LEU A 13 0.74 -46.32 -96.95
N ASN A 14 1.99 -45.83 -96.88
CA ASN A 14 2.74 -45.44 -98.09
C ASN A 14 3.01 -46.63 -99.01
N THR A 15 3.32 -47.80 -98.48
CA THR A 15 3.49 -49.02 -99.29
C THR A 15 2.18 -49.44 -99.98
N ILE A 16 1.04 -49.37 -99.29
CA ILE A 16 -0.27 -49.67 -99.87
C ILE A 16 -0.62 -48.63 -100.95
N LEU A 17 -0.42 -47.34 -100.68
CA LEU A 17 -0.64 -46.26 -101.65
C LEU A 17 0.24 -46.44 -102.89
N GLN A 18 1.50 -46.83 -102.71
CA GLN A 18 2.42 -47.10 -103.80
C GLN A 18 1.99 -48.33 -104.62
N PHE A 19 1.54 -49.41 -103.97
CA PHE A 19 0.99 -50.58 -104.65
C PHE A 19 -0.29 -50.28 -105.44
N LEU A 20 -1.16 -49.41 -104.91
CA LEU A 20 -2.35 -48.92 -105.61
C LEU A 20 -2.01 -48.03 -106.80
N ASN A 21 -0.97 -47.21 -106.67
CA ASN A 21 -0.48 -46.36 -107.75
C ASN A 21 0.15 -47.21 -108.88
N ASP A 22 0.93 -48.22 -108.52
CA ASP A 22 1.56 -49.15 -109.47
C ASP A 22 0.53 -50.07 -110.14
N SER A 23 -0.54 -50.46 -109.44
CA SER A 23 -1.66 -51.21 -110.02
C SER A 23 -2.58 -50.38 -110.93
N SER A 24 -2.53 -49.04 -110.87
CA SER A 24 -3.32 -48.18 -111.77
C SER A 24 -2.91 -48.30 -113.24
N ALA A 25 -1.73 -48.85 -113.51
CA ALA A 25 -1.25 -49.21 -114.85
C ALA A 25 -1.85 -50.54 -115.38
N PHE A 26 -2.61 -51.28 -114.57
CA PHE A 26 -3.17 -52.59 -114.92
C PHE A 26 -4.70 -52.58 -114.77
N THR A 27 -5.40 -52.09 -115.78
CA THR A 27 -6.86 -52.21 -115.84
C THR A 27 -7.29 -53.67 -115.91
N THR A 28 -8.26 -54.02 -115.05
CA THR A 28 -9.20 -55.17 -115.12
C THR A 28 -8.77 -56.55 -114.61
N SER A 29 -8.82 -56.73 -113.28
CA SER A 29 -9.21 -58.00 -112.66
C SER A 29 -10.11 -57.71 -111.45
N SER A 30 -11.34 -58.24 -111.41
CA SER A 30 -12.26 -58.00 -110.28
C SER A 30 -11.72 -58.58 -108.96
N MET A 31 -10.86 -59.60 -109.02
CA MET A 31 -10.19 -60.18 -107.85
C MET A 31 -9.27 -59.17 -107.16
N VAL A 32 -8.56 -58.31 -107.92
CA VAL A 32 -7.64 -57.31 -107.34
C VAL A 32 -8.39 -56.25 -106.53
N ARG A 33 -9.64 -55.94 -106.89
CA ARG A 33 -10.46 -54.96 -106.17
C ARG A 33 -11.00 -55.52 -104.85
N GLU A 34 -11.48 -56.75 -104.86
CA GLU A 34 -12.01 -57.43 -103.66
C GLU A 34 -10.91 -57.69 -102.63
N ASP A 35 -9.72 -58.09 -103.07
CA ASP A 35 -8.55 -58.30 -102.20
C ASP A 35 -8.08 -57.00 -101.53
N VAL A 36 -8.07 -55.89 -102.27
CA VAL A 36 -7.77 -54.55 -101.72
C VAL A 36 -8.84 -54.12 -100.72
N GLU A 37 -10.12 -54.33 -101.01
CA GLU A 37 -11.21 -53.98 -100.09
C GLU A 37 -11.17 -54.82 -98.80
N PHE A 38 -10.86 -56.11 -98.91
CA PHE A 38 -10.66 -57.00 -97.76
C PHE A 38 -9.48 -56.53 -96.90
N LEU A 39 -8.34 -56.16 -97.51
CA LEU A 39 -7.18 -55.65 -96.79
C LEU A 39 -7.49 -54.32 -96.08
N LEU A 40 -8.21 -53.41 -96.74
CA LEU A 40 -8.62 -52.13 -96.17
C LEU A 40 -9.58 -52.32 -94.99
N LYS A 41 -10.58 -53.21 -95.11
CA LYS A 41 -11.49 -53.57 -94.00
C LYS A 41 -10.75 -54.23 -92.84
N GLY A 42 -9.77 -55.08 -93.13
CA GLY A 42 -8.89 -55.68 -92.12
C GLY A 42 -8.08 -54.63 -91.36
N GLN A 43 -7.48 -53.68 -92.07
CA GLN A 43 -6.74 -52.56 -91.46
C GLN A 43 -7.66 -51.59 -90.70
N GLU A 44 -8.87 -51.33 -91.19
CA GLU A 44 -9.87 -50.52 -90.50
C GLU A 44 -10.28 -51.17 -89.16
N MET A 45 -10.55 -52.47 -89.18
CA MET A 45 -10.88 -53.23 -87.97
C MET A 45 -9.70 -53.27 -86.98
N GLU A 46 -8.48 -53.44 -87.48
CA GLU A 46 -7.26 -53.40 -86.65
C GLU A 46 -7.08 -52.02 -86.00
N MET A 47 -7.23 -50.93 -86.77
CA MET A 47 -7.17 -49.56 -86.24
C MET A 47 -8.27 -49.32 -85.21
N LYS A 48 -9.51 -49.74 -85.48
CA LYS A 48 -10.62 -49.61 -84.54
C LYS A 48 -10.33 -50.33 -83.22
N ASN A 49 -9.86 -51.58 -83.27
CA ASN A 49 -9.48 -52.34 -82.08
C ASN A 49 -8.35 -51.66 -81.29
N LEU A 50 -7.37 -51.05 -81.97
CA LEU A 50 -6.30 -50.29 -81.30
C LEU A 50 -6.84 -49.02 -80.64
N PHE A 51 -7.76 -48.30 -81.29
CA PHE A 51 -8.42 -47.13 -80.70
C PHE A 51 -9.25 -47.52 -79.47
N ASP A 52 -10.09 -48.54 -79.56
CA ASP A 52 -10.93 -49.01 -78.46
C ASP A 52 -10.08 -49.45 -77.27
N LYS A 53 -8.97 -50.16 -77.53
CA LYS A 53 -8.01 -50.54 -76.48
C LYS A 53 -7.34 -49.33 -75.83
N ALA A 54 -6.94 -48.34 -76.63
CA ALA A 54 -6.32 -47.12 -76.10
C ALA A 54 -7.30 -46.30 -75.26
N ILE A 55 -8.56 -46.18 -75.70
CA ILE A 55 -9.64 -45.52 -74.95
C ILE A 55 -9.87 -46.25 -73.63
N SER A 56 -10.05 -47.57 -73.65
CA SER A 56 -10.28 -48.37 -72.43
C SER A 56 -9.11 -48.26 -71.43
N GLN A 57 -7.88 -48.26 -71.92
CA GLN A 57 -6.70 -48.04 -71.07
C GLN A 57 -6.68 -46.63 -70.47
N LEU A 58 -7.04 -45.61 -71.26
CA LEU A 58 -7.11 -44.23 -70.79
C LEU A 58 -8.19 -44.06 -69.72
N GLU A 59 -9.38 -44.61 -69.94
CA GLU A 59 -10.50 -44.59 -68.98
C GLU A 59 -10.12 -45.31 -67.67
N THR A 60 -9.46 -46.47 -67.77
CA THR A 60 -9.00 -47.21 -66.59
C THR A 60 -7.98 -46.39 -65.78
N ARG A 61 -7.01 -45.78 -66.46
CA ARG A 61 -6.00 -44.92 -65.80
C ARG A 61 -6.63 -43.66 -65.21
N LEU A 62 -7.60 -43.06 -65.90
CA LEU A 62 -8.31 -41.89 -65.42
C LEU A 62 -9.13 -42.23 -64.16
N SER A 63 -9.84 -43.36 -64.17
CA SER A 63 -10.62 -43.84 -63.02
C SER A 63 -9.74 -44.15 -61.80
N ALA A 64 -8.60 -44.81 -62.02
CA ALA A 64 -7.62 -45.09 -60.97
C ALA A 64 -7.04 -43.79 -60.37
N ASN A 65 -6.65 -42.84 -61.22
CA ASN A 65 -6.16 -41.53 -60.78
C ASN A 65 -7.24 -40.75 -60.01
N MET A 66 -8.48 -40.74 -60.50
CA MET A 66 -9.59 -40.06 -59.84
C MET A 66 -9.88 -40.64 -58.46
N SER A 67 -9.79 -41.97 -58.34
CA SER A 67 -9.94 -42.67 -57.06
C SER A 67 -8.82 -42.31 -56.09
N SER A 68 -7.57 -42.24 -56.56
CA SER A 68 -6.42 -41.79 -55.78
C SER A 68 -6.59 -40.35 -55.28
N PHE A 69 -6.98 -39.42 -56.16
CA PHE A 69 -7.23 -38.04 -55.78
C PHE A 69 -8.36 -37.92 -54.76
N THR A 70 -9.43 -38.69 -54.93
CA THR A 70 -10.55 -38.72 -53.97
C THR A 70 -10.07 -39.17 -52.60
N TYR A 71 -9.25 -40.22 -52.54
CA TYR A 71 -8.64 -40.69 -51.30
C TYR A 71 -7.78 -39.62 -50.64
N ASP A 72 -6.91 -38.96 -51.40
CA ASP A 72 -6.02 -37.91 -50.88
C ASP A 72 -6.81 -36.70 -50.36
N ILE A 73 -7.88 -36.28 -51.06
CA ILE A 73 -8.77 -35.21 -50.62
C ILE A 73 -9.44 -35.57 -49.28
N ILE A 74 -9.97 -36.79 -49.16
CA ILE A 74 -10.60 -37.26 -47.91
C ILE A 74 -9.56 -37.28 -46.78
N LYS A 75 -8.35 -37.78 -47.05
CA LYS A 75 -7.26 -37.82 -46.06
C LYS A 75 -6.87 -36.43 -45.58
N ILE A 76 -6.71 -35.47 -46.50
CA ILE A 76 -6.41 -34.07 -46.15
C ILE A 76 -7.53 -33.45 -45.33
N LYS A 77 -8.79 -33.71 -45.71
CA LYS A 77 -9.96 -33.23 -44.95
C LYS A 77 -9.96 -33.77 -43.52
N ASN A 78 -9.72 -35.06 -43.33
CA ASN A 78 -9.69 -35.67 -42.00
C ASN A 78 -8.53 -35.10 -41.15
N MET A 79 -7.33 -34.97 -41.73
CA MET A 79 -6.19 -34.34 -41.04
C MET A 79 -6.47 -32.88 -40.65
N ALA A 80 -7.16 -32.12 -41.51
CA ALA A 80 -7.55 -30.75 -41.21
C ALA A 80 -8.56 -30.69 -40.05
N HIS A 81 -9.51 -31.62 -40.02
CA HIS A 81 -10.50 -31.73 -38.95
C HIS A 81 -9.85 -32.08 -37.60
N GLU A 82 -9.00 -33.10 -37.55
CA GLU A 82 -8.27 -33.51 -36.33
C GLU A 82 -7.39 -32.37 -35.78
N ARG A 83 -6.71 -31.63 -36.66
CA ARG A 83 -5.91 -30.46 -36.25
C ARG A 83 -6.77 -29.33 -35.71
N HIS A 84 -7.94 -29.12 -36.30
CA HIS A 84 -8.87 -28.09 -35.84
C HIS A 84 -9.41 -28.44 -34.45
N GLU A 85 -9.85 -29.67 -34.25
CA GLU A 85 -10.31 -30.16 -32.94
C GLU A 85 -9.19 -30.06 -31.88
N SER A 86 -7.96 -30.46 -32.22
CA SER A 86 -6.82 -30.31 -31.32
C SER A 86 -6.53 -28.85 -30.96
N PHE A 87 -6.72 -27.93 -31.90
CA PHE A 87 -6.56 -26.50 -31.64
C PHE A 87 -7.68 -25.94 -30.75
N GLU A 88 -8.94 -26.33 -30.99
CA GLU A 88 -10.07 -25.93 -30.15
C GLU A 88 -9.92 -26.40 -28.70
N ASN A 89 -9.46 -27.64 -28.50
CA ASN A 89 -9.16 -28.16 -27.16
C ASN A 89 -8.04 -27.36 -26.49
N MET A 90 -6.94 -27.08 -27.20
CA MET A 90 -5.84 -26.26 -26.66
C MET A 90 -6.28 -24.84 -26.29
N VAL A 91 -7.14 -24.23 -27.10
CA VAL A 91 -7.72 -22.90 -26.80
C VAL A 91 -8.62 -22.96 -25.56
N THR A 92 -9.43 -24.03 -25.44
CA THR A 92 -10.32 -24.23 -24.29
C THR A 92 -9.51 -24.43 -23.00
N ASP A 93 -8.52 -25.33 -23.00
CA ASP A 93 -7.62 -25.57 -21.87
C ASP A 93 -6.88 -24.28 -21.46
N SER A 94 -6.40 -23.51 -22.45
CA SER A 94 -5.74 -22.23 -22.19
C SER A 94 -6.70 -21.21 -21.57
N LYS A 95 -7.95 -21.17 -22.02
CA LYS A 95 -8.97 -20.27 -21.47
C LYS A 95 -9.25 -20.63 -20.01
N GLU A 96 -9.49 -21.91 -19.71
CA GLU A 96 -9.74 -22.38 -18.34
C GLU A 96 -8.54 -22.11 -17.42
N SER A 97 -7.33 -22.31 -17.91
CA SER A 97 -6.10 -21.99 -17.16
C SER A 97 -5.99 -20.50 -16.84
N ILE A 98 -6.31 -19.62 -17.81
CA ILE A 98 -6.30 -18.16 -17.60
C ILE A 98 -7.38 -17.75 -16.61
N GLU A 99 -8.60 -18.28 -16.75
CA GLU A 99 -9.71 -17.99 -15.82
C GLU A 99 -9.37 -18.39 -14.39
N LEU A 100 -8.74 -19.55 -14.19
CA LEU A 100 -8.27 -19.99 -12.88
C LEU A 100 -7.22 -19.03 -12.30
N LYS A 101 -6.21 -18.64 -13.10
CA LYS A 101 -5.17 -17.70 -12.65
C LYS A 101 -5.73 -16.32 -12.31
N ILE A 102 -6.70 -15.83 -13.09
CA ILE A 102 -7.38 -14.56 -12.81
C ILE A 102 -8.12 -14.66 -11.48
N LYS A 103 -8.83 -15.76 -11.24
CA LYS A 103 -9.55 -15.99 -9.98
C LYS A 103 -8.59 -16.01 -8.79
N ASP A 104 -7.49 -16.76 -8.87
CA ASP A 104 -6.49 -16.84 -7.81
C ASP A 104 -5.86 -15.46 -7.51
N PHE A 105 -5.60 -14.67 -8.56
CA PHE A 105 -5.10 -13.31 -8.43
C PHE A 105 -6.11 -12.39 -7.74
N VAL A 106 -7.38 -12.44 -8.14
CA VAL A 106 -8.45 -11.65 -7.52
C VAL A 106 -8.63 -12.01 -6.04
N ASP A 107 -8.58 -13.31 -5.70
CA ASP A 107 -8.68 -13.78 -4.33
C ASP A 107 -7.49 -13.29 -3.47
N LEU A 108 -6.28 -13.29 -4.03
CA LEU A 108 -5.08 -12.77 -3.36
C LEU A 108 -5.21 -11.27 -3.10
N VAL A 109 -5.54 -10.48 -4.13
CA VAL A 109 -5.69 -9.03 -4.02
C VAL A 109 -6.81 -8.67 -3.04
N SER A 110 -7.93 -9.39 -3.07
CA SER A 110 -9.05 -9.17 -2.14
C SER A 110 -8.65 -9.39 -0.69
N LYS A 111 -7.88 -10.45 -0.40
CA LYS A 111 -7.36 -10.71 0.95
C LYS A 111 -6.46 -9.58 1.45
N ASP A 112 -5.59 -9.06 0.59
CA ASP A 112 -4.67 -7.99 0.98
C ASP A 112 -5.38 -6.64 1.14
N ILE A 113 -6.39 -6.34 0.30
CA ILE A 113 -7.26 -5.18 0.49
C ILE A 113 -8.00 -5.27 1.84
N MET A 114 -8.54 -6.45 2.20
CA MET A 114 -9.20 -6.64 3.49
C MET A 114 -8.26 -6.46 4.69
N LYS A 115 -6.99 -6.85 4.58
CA LYS A 115 -5.99 -6.59 5.63
C LYS A 115 -5.72 -5.10 5.77
N LEU A 116 -5.58 -4.40 4.64
CA LEU A 116 -5.33 -2.95 4.63
C LEU A 116 -6.51 -2.18 5.22
N ASP A 117 -7.74 -2.57 4.89
CA ASP A 117 -8.96 -1.99 5.44
C ASP A 117 -9.02 -2.15 6.97
N LYS A 118 -8.78 -3.36 7.47
CA LYS A 118 -8.68 -3.63 8.92
C LYS A 118 -7.59 -2.80 9.60
N PHE A 119 -6.44 -2.65 8.93
CA PHE A 119 -5.35 -1.82 9.44
C PHE A 119 -5.76 -0.33 9.52
N GLY A 120 -6.46 0.18 8.50
CA GLY A 120 -7.03 1.53 8.50
C GLY A 120 -8.00 1.76 9.66
N ILE A 121 -8.91 0.81 9.92
CA ILE A 121 -9.82 0.84 11.08
C ILE A 121 -9.03 0.90 12.40
N GLY A 122 -7.96 0.10 12.53
CA GLY A 122 -7.10 0.11 13.72
C GLY A 122 -6.39 1.46 13.94
N ILE A 123 -5.89 2.09 12.87
CA ILE A 123 -5.33 3.45 12.96
C ILE A 123 -6.40 4.44 13.43
N GLN A 124 -7.59 4.39 12.84
CA GLN A 124 -8.67 5.30 13.21
C GLN A 124 -9.04 5.18 14.70
N GLN A 125 -9.16 3.95 15.21
CA GLN A 125 -9.41 3.71 16.64
C GLN A 125 -8.32 4.32 17.54
N ASN A 126 -7.04 4.17 17.17
CA ASN A 126 -5.94 4.76 17.93
C ASN A 126 -5.97 6.30 17.91
N VAL A 127 -6.30 6.89 16.76
CA VAL A 127 -6.46 8.35 16.62
C VAL A 127 -7.61 8.84 17.50
N ASP A 128 -8.75 8.14 17.51
CA ASP A 128 -9.90 8.50 18.34
C ASP A 128 -9.57 8.45 19.85
N VAL A 129 -8.82 7.43 20.29
CA VAL A 129 -8.34 7.33 21.68
C VAL A 129 -7.41 8.50 22.03
N LEU A 130 -6.47 8.85 21.15
CA LEU A 130 -5.54 9.95 21.37
C LEU A 130 -6.24 11.31 21.39
N LEU A 131 -7.22 11.52 20.52
CA LEU A 131 -8.07 12.71 20.52
C LEU A 131 -8.91 12.81 21.80
N GLY A 132 -9.46 11.68 22.27
CA GLY A 132 -10.15 11.58 23.54
C GLY A 132 -9.26 12.00 24.72
N ALA A 133 -8.09 11.38 24.84
CA ALA A 133 -7.12 11.69 25.89
C ALA A 133 -6.65 13.15 25.85
N THR A 134 -6.41 13.69 24.66
CA THR A 134 -6.02 15.10 24.48
C THR A 134 -7.13 16.05 24.90
N ARG A 135 -8.39 15.75 24.56
CA ARG A 135 -9.55 16.54 25.00
C ARG A 135 -9.66 16.53 26.54
N THR A 136 -9.57 15.36 27.16
CA THR A 136 -9.60 15.24 28.63
C THR A 136 -8.49 16.07 29.29
N LEU A 137 -7.26 15.97 28.78
CA LEU A 137 -6.14 16.75 29.30
C LEU A 137 -6.38 18.27 29.21
N ILE A 138 -6.95 18.74 28.10
CA ILE A 138 -7.29 20.17 27.93
C ILE A 138 -8.35 20.60 28.94
N GLU A 139 -9.35 19.75 29.19
CA GLU A 139 -10.41 20.02 30.17
C GLU A 139 -9.86 20.05 31.60
N ASP A 140 -8.99 19.10 31.96
CA ASP A 140 -8.35 19.04 33.27
C ASP A 140 -7.46 20.26 33.51
N ILE A 141 -6.63 20.66 32.53
CA ILE A 141 -5.80 21.87 32.61
C ILE A 141 -6.68 23.12 32.78
N ARG A 142 -7.81 23.18 32.06
CA ARG A 142 -8.75 24.31 32.18
C ARG A 142 -9.40 24.37 33.56
N ALA A 143 -9.83 23.23 34.10
CA ALA A 143 -10.41 23.12 35.43
C ALA A 143 -9.39 23.50 36.51
N PHE A 144 -8.16 22.98 36.41
CA PHE A 144 -7.05 23.31 37.30
C PHE A 144 -6.77 24.81 37.29
N ASN A 145 -6.60 25.43 36.12
CA ASN A 145 -6.33 26.86 36.01
C ASN A 145 -7.47 27.70 36.61
N LYS A 146 -8.73 27.31 36.43
CA LYS A 146 -9.86 28.01 37.04
C LYS A 146 -9.80 27.95 38.56
N HIS A 147 -9.62 26.75 39.13
CA HIS A 147 -9.51 26.57 40.58
C HIS A 147 -8.32 27.34 41.16
N TYR A 148 -7.15 27.24 40.52
CA TYR A 148 -5.94 27.95 40.94
C TYR A 148 -6.15 29.48 40.93
N VAL A 149 -6.79 30.03 39.90
CA VAL A 149 -7.09 31.47 39.82
C VAL A 149 -8.08 31.90 40.91
N GLU A 150 -9.09 31.09 41.21
CA GLU A 150 -10.06 31.37 42.29
C GLU A 150 -9.38 31.34 43.67
N GLU A 151 -8.58 30.32 43.94
CA GLU A 151 -7.84 30.17 45.20
C GLU A 151 -6.81 31.30 45.38
N TRP A 152 -6.10 31.65 44.32
CA TRP A 152 -5.15 32.77 44.33
C TRP A 152 -5.83 34.12 44.58
N LYS A 153 -7.02 34.35 43.99
CA LYS A 153 -7.81 35.57 44.26
C LYS A 153 -8.26 35.64 45.72
N LEU A 154 -8.75 34.52 46.27
CA LEU A 154 -9.20 34.45 47.64
C LEU A 154 -8.04 34.68 48.62
N MET A 155 -6.87 34.09 48.35
CA MET A 155 -5.65 34.31 49.13
C MET A 155 -5.24 35.79 49.09
N LYS A 156 -5.22 36.40 47.89
CA LYS A 156 -4.89 37.81 47.72
C LYS A 156 -5.85 38.74 48.49
N GLU A 157 -7.15 38.44 48.51
CA GLU A 157 -8.12 39.22 49.30
C GLU A 157 -7.91 39.04 50.81
N LEU A 158 -7.63 37.81 51.26
CA LEU A 158 -7.33 37.51 52.66
C LEU A 158 -6.09 38.26 53.12
N ASP A 159 -5.00 38.17 52.36
CA ASP A 159 -3.75 38.87 52.66
C ASP A 159 -3.96 40.39 52.66
N GLY A 160 -4.69 40.92 51.68
CA GLY A 160 -5.07 42.32 51.63
C GLY A 160 -5.75 42.81 52.92
N LYS A 161 -6.70 42.02 53.45
CA LYS A 161 -7.35 42.33 54.75
C LYS A 161 -6.38 42.30 55.93
N VAL A 162 -5.43 41.34 55.94
CA VAL A 162 -4.42 41.30 57.01
C VAL A 162 -3.54 42.54 56.96
N PHE A 163 -3.08 42.95 55.77
CA PHE A 163 -2.29 44.17 55.62
C PHE A 163 -3.05 45.42 56.03
N THR A 164 -4.32 45.58 55.62
CA THR A 164 -5.16 46.71 56.09
C THR A 164 -5.32 46.70 57.61
N ASN A 165 -5.47 45.53 58.24
CA ASN A 165 -5.57 45.44 59.69
C ASN A 165 -4.25 45.83 60.39
N ILE A 166 -3.10 45.46 59.81
CA ILE A 166 -1.78 45.86 60.31
C ILE A 166 -1.62 47.38 60.19
N ASP A 167 -1.94 47.97 59.04
CA ASP A 167 -1.87 49.42 58.84
C ASP A 167 -2.78 50.17 59.81
N ASN A 168 -4.01 49.70 60.00
CA ASN A 168 -4.94 50.27 60.97
C ASN A 168 -4.41 50.18 62.41
N ALA A 169 -3.80 49.04 62.76
CA ALA A 169 -3.23 48.85 64.09
C ALA A 169 -1.99 49.72 64.32
N LEU A 170 -1.11 49.84 63.33
CA LEU A 170 0.05 50.74 63.36
C LEU A 170 -0.37 52.21 63.45
N THR A 171 -1.39 52.60 62.70
CA THR A 171 -1.95 53.96 62.74
C THR A 171 -2.56 54.25 64.12
N SER A 172 -3.37 53.32 64.64
CA SER A 172 -3.94 53.42 66.00
C SER A 172 -2.85 53.48 67.09
N PHE A 173 -1.76 52.74 66.91
CA PHE A 173 -0.61 52.76 67.81
C PHE A 173 0.10 54.11 67.76
N HIS A 174 0.38 54.59 66.56
CA HIS A 174 0.98 55.90 66.32
C HIS A 174 0.12 57.02 66.90
N ASP A 175 -1.21 56.96 66.80
CA ASP A 175 -2.12 57.97 67.36
C ASP A 175 -2.24 57.91 68.89
N ARG A 176 -1.95 56.75 69.51
CA ARG A 176 -1.98 56.56 70.96
C ARG A 176 -0.65 56.87 71.62
N LEU A 177 0.47 56.71 70.92
CA LEU A 177 1.81 56.96 71.45
C LEU A 177 1.98 58.37 72.07
N PRO A 178 1.49 59.47 71.44
CA PRO A 178 1.62 60.82 71.98
C PRO A 178 0.71 61.08 73.19
N LYS A 179 -0.30 60.25 73.43
CA LYS A 179 -1.25 60.38 74.54
C LYS A 179 -0.73 59.76 75.84
N PHE A 180 0.40 59.06 75.78
CA PHE A 180 1.18 58.74 76.97
C PHE A 180 1.89 60.01 77.41
N ASP A 181 1.16 60.90 78.09
CA ASP A 181 1.72 62.08 78.73
C ASP A 181 2.85 61.63 79.66
N ILE A 182 4.10 61.95 79.30
CA ILE A 182 5.22 61.89 80.23
C ILE A 182 5.07 63.16 81.07
N PRO A 183 4.65 63.07 82.34
CA PRO A 183 4.48 64.27 83.15
C PRO A 183 5.86 64.94 83.27
N SER A 184 5.96 66.23 82.96
CA SER A 184 7.20 67.01 83.10
C SER A 184 7.60 67.27 84.57
N MET A 185 7.08 66.49 85.51
CA MET A 185 7.20 66.68 86.94
C MET A 185 8.36 65.88 87.53
N THR A 186 9.19 66.56 88.32
CA THR A 186 10.48 66.14 88.89
C THR A 186 10.46 64.98 89.90
N SER A 187 9.35 64.24 90.03
CA SER A 187 9.29 63.02 90.83
C SER A 187 8.21 62.07 90.32
N ILE A 188 8.57 61.21 89.37
CA ILE A 188 7.72 60.12 88.90
C ILE A 188 7.80 58.99 89.93
N SER A 189 6.67 58.52 90.46
CA SER A 189 6.68 57.38 91.38
C SER A 189 6.91 56.06 90.63
N GLN A 190 7.52 55.07 91.29
CA GLN A 190 7.76 53.75 90.69
C GLN A 190 6.46 53.04 90.27
N GLU A 191 5.36 53.31 90.96
CA GLU A 191 4.03 52.81 90.62
C GLU A 191 3.49 53.43 89.32
N GLN A 192 3.75 54.73 89.09
CA GLN A 192 3.39 55.40 87.83
C GLN A 192 4.21 54.86 86.65
N ILE A 193 5.51 54.62 86.83
CA ILE A 193 6.35 53.97 85.80
C ILE A 193 5.83 52.56 85.50
N SER A 194 5.52 51.79 86.54
CA SER A 194 5.04 50.41 86.38
C SER A 194 3.68 50.34 85.68
N SER A 195 2.78 51.27 85.99
CA SER A 195 1.48 51.44 85.31
C SER A 195 1.66 51.83 83.84
N MET A 196 2.56 52.78 83.56
CA MET A 196 2.84 53.25 82.20
C MET A 196 3.49 52.15 81.34
N VAL A 197 4.46 51.42 81.90
CA VAL A 197 5.10 50.26 81.26
C VAL A 197 4.08 49.14 81.00
N SER A 198 3.22 48.83 81.98
CA SER A 198 2.16 47.81 81.81
C SER A 198 1.15 48.22 80.73
N SER A 199 0.79 49.50 80.66
CA SER A 199 -0.11 50.05 79.66
C SER A 199 0.51 50.03 78.25
N MET A 200 1.80 50.39 78.13
CA MET A 200 2.55 50.24 76.88
C MET A 200 2.65 48.77 76.45
N GLU A 201 2.99 47.85 77.35
CA GLU A 201 3.10 46.42 77.06
C GLU A 201 1.75 45.84 76.61
N SER A 202 0.65 46.22 77.26
CA SER A 202 -0.71 45.84 76.86
C SER A 202 -1.06 46.40 75.47
N CYS A 203 -0.69 47.65 75.18
CA CYS A 203 -0.87 48.25 73.87
C CYS A 203 -0.08 47.50 72.78
N PHE A 204 1.19 47.17 73.04
CA PHE A 204 2.01 46.37 72.13
C PHE A 204 1.42 44.98 71.88
N LYS A 205 1.02 44.25 72.92
CA LYS A 205 0.43 42.91 72.78
C LYS A 205 -0.87 42.93 71.98
N THR A 206 -1.73 43.93 72.22
CA THR A 206 -3.05 43.98 71.57
C THR A 206 -2.97 44.52 70.14
N GLN A 207 -2.14 45.53 69.88
CA GLN A 207 -2.09 46.19 68.58
C GLN A 207 -1.08 45.56 67.61
N LEU A 208 -0.02 44.90 68.09
CA LEU A 208 0.90 44.16 67.20
C LEU A 208 0.52 42.67 67.04
N ALA A 209 -0.52 42.19 67.71
CA ALA A 209 -1.05 40.83 67.50
C ALA A 209 -1.30 40.48 66.02
N PRO A 210 -1.83 41.38 65.16
CA PRO A 210 -2.03 41.09 63.74
C PRO A 210 -0.72 40.80 62.98
N ILE A 211 0.40 41.43 63.36
CA ILE A 211 1.72 41.16 62.77
C ILE A 211 2.20 39.76 63.12
N LEU A 212 1.98 39.33 64.38
CA LEU A 212 2.33 37.99 64.84
C LEU A 212 1.56 36.92 64.06
N VAL A 213 0.27 37.16 63.79
CA VAL A 213 -0.57 36.26 62.96
C VAL A 213 -0.06 36.19 61.52
N LEU A 214 0.44 37.29 60.96
CA LEU A 214 1.03 37.29 59.62
C LEU A 214 2.33 36.50 59.56
N VAL A 215 3.22 36.64 60.56
CA VAL A 215 4.47 35.85 60.66
C VAL A 215 4.17 34.34 60.73
N LEU A 216 3.13 33.94 61.47
CA LEU A 216 2.71 32.55 61.57
C LEU A 216 2.03 31.99 60.31
N ARG A 217 1.53 32.87 59.43
CA ARG A 217 0.90 32.48 58.15
C ARG A 217 1.88 32.43 56.98
N LEU A 218 3.11 32.91 57.15
CA LEU A 218 4.14 32.73 56.14
C LEU A 218 4.42 31.24 55.95
N PRO A 219 4.62 30.77 54.71
CA PRO A 219 4.94 29.36 54.45
C PRO A 219 6.20 28.96 55.23
N THR A 220 6.06 28.10 56.23
CA THR A 220 7.20 27.56 57.01
C THR A 220 8.06 26.60 56.19
N ASN A 221 7.57 26.18 55.01
CA ASN A 221 8.20 25.23 54.11
C ASN A 221 8.71 25.88 52.81
N VAL A 222 9.16 27.14 52.84
CA VAL A 222 10.03 27.60 51.75
C VAL A 222 11.29 26.75 51.83
N PRO A 223 11.63 25.93 50.81
CA PRO A 223 12.87 25.20 50.80
C PRO A 223 13.98 26.22 50.94
N ARG A 224 14.67 26.21 52.09
CA ARG A 224 15.92 26.96 52.20
C ARG A 224 16.82 26.40 51.11
N PRO A 225 17.44 27.23 50.25
CA PRO A 225 18.40 26.72 49.28
C PRO A 225 19.47 25.96 50.07
N SER A 226 19.42 24.63 50.05
CA SER A 226 20.56 23.85 50.50
C SER A 226 21.62 24.11 49.45
N MET A 227 22.65 24.89 49.80
CA MET A 227 23.92 24.81 49.07
C MET A 227 24.48 23.41 49.32
N LEU A 228 23.93 22.41 48.61
CA LEU A 228 24.62 21.17 48.35
C LEU A 228 25.64 21.50 47.28
N VAL A 229 26.80 21.93 47.76
CA VAL A 229 28.06 21.83 47.03
C VAL A 229 28.17 20.37 46.58
N SER A 230 27.92 20.13 45.30
CA SER A 230 28.21 18.85 44.66
C SER A 230 29.73 18.70 44.67
N GLN A 231 30.23 18.01 45.69
CA GLN A 231 31.60 17.52 45.72
C GLN A 231 31.62 16.30 44.79
N GLY A 232 32.38 16.41 43.70
CA GLY A 232 32.59 15.34 42.74
C GLY A 232 33.03 14.06 43.46
N GLY A 233 32.31 12.99 43.17
CA GLY A 233 32.65 11.63 43.57
C GLY A 233 32.71 10.80 42.30
N ASP A 234 33.89 10.23 42.09
CA ASP A 234 34.35 9.61 40.86
C ASP A 234 33.51 8.45 40.34
N LYS A 235 33.65 8.29 39.02
CA LYS A 235 33.31 7.11 38.23
C LYS A 235 33.86 5.86 38.89
N ASP A 236 33.02 4.84 39.02
CA ASP A 236 33.49 3.47 38.86
C ASP A 236 32.48 2.67 38.05
N GLY A 237 32.95 2.25 36.87
CA GLY A 237 32.22 1.36 35.98
C GLY A 237 32.61 -0.07 36.29
N SER A 238 31.62 -0.96 36.34
CA SER A 238 31.84 -2.39 36.18
C SER A 238 30.67 -3.01 35.45
N SER A 239 30.89 -3.26 34.17
CA SER A 239 30.06 -4.04 33.26
C SER A 239 30.12 -5.54 33.59
N LYS A 240 28.96 -6.19 33.65
CA LYS A 240 28.67 -7.57 33.23
C LYS A 240 27.20 -7.88 33.55
N ASP A 241 26.36 -8.07 32.55
CA ASP A 241 25.95 -9.43 32.17
C ASP A 241 25.13 -9.44 30.87
N GLU A 242 25.35 -10.48 30.09
CA GLU A 242 24.60 -10.87 28.89
C GLU A 242 23.31 -11.58 29.31
N GLY A 243 22.26 -11.52 28.46
CA GLY A 243 21.17 -12.49 28.55
C GLY A 243 19.78 -11.98 28.15
N ASP A 244 19.44 -12.30 26.90
CA ASP A 244 18.11 -12.54 26.33
C ASP A 244 17.08 -11.41 26.16
N ASP A 245 16.74 -11.29 24.88
CA ASP A 245 15.87 -10.36 24.20
C ASP A 245 14.43 -10.88 24.30
N GLU A 246 13.63 -10.27 25.18
CA GLU A 246 12.17 -10.28 25.04
C GLU A 246 11.62 -8.88 25.32
N GLY A 247 10.80 -8.41 24.38
CA GLY A 247 10.35 -7.03 24.23
C GLY A 247 9.80 -6.40 25.51
N LYS A 248 10.51 -5.36 25.98
CA LYS A 248 10.00 -4.40 26.95
C LYS A 248 10.12 -3.01 26.34
N PHE A 249 8.98 -2.39 26.05
CA PHE A 249 8.91 -0.96 25.74
C PHE A 249 9.38 -0.20 26.99
N VAL A 250 10.68 0.10 27.06
CA VAL A 250 11.23 1.06 28.01
C VAL A 250 10.87 2.44 27.48
N GLY A 251 9.94 3.11 28.17
CA GLY A 251 9.65 4.51 27.95
C GLY A 251 10.94 5.31 28.09
N MET A 252 11.51 5.70 26.96
CA MET A 252 12.62 6.63 26.89
C MET A 252 12.05 7.98 27.35
N VAL A 253 12.22 8.28 28.63
CA VAL A 253 11.97 9.61 29.18
C VAL A 253 13.04 10.51 28.58
N ILE A 254 12.69 11.16 27.47
CA ILE A 254 13.47 12.27 26.94
C ILE A 254 13.31 13.39 27.97
N SER A 255 14.26 13.48 28.88
CA SER A 255 14.42 14.64 29.75
C SER A 255 14.72 15.84 28.86
N MET A 256 13.68 16.56 28.45
CA MET A 256 13.81 17.91 27.93
C MET A 256 14.19 18.82 29.09
N GLN A 257 15.48 18.87 29.40
CA GLN A 257 16.05 20.03 30.07
C GLN A 257 15.74 21.24 29.18
N ILE A 258 14.84 22.10 29.65
CA ILE A 258 14.60 23.41 29.06
C ILE A 258 15.82 24.28 29.42
N PRO A 259 16.69 24.66 28.47
CA PRO A 259 17.73 25.63 28.78
C PRO A 259 17.05 26.99 28.92
N PHE A 260 16.90 27.46 30.16
CA PHE A 260 16.63 28.88 30.41
C PHE A 260 17.89 29.66 30.09
N SER A 261 17.99 30.15 28.86
CA SER A 261 18.96 31.16 28.45
C SER A 261 18.22 32.31 27.78
N ILE A 262 17.45 33.06 28.56
CA ILE A 262 16.97 34.37 28.14
C ILE A 262 18.06 35.37 28.53
N GLN A 263 18.91 35.75 27.58
CA GLN A 263 19.66 37.00 27.69
C GLN A 263 18.70 38.14 27.37
N MET A 264 18.31 38.90 28.40
CA MET A 264 17.76 40.25 28.20
C MET A 264 18.91 41.16 27.75
N ASN A 265 18.93 41.54 26.48
CA ASN A 265 19.61 42.76 26.06
C ASN A 265 18.63 43.92 26.24
N LEU A 266 18.89 44.76 27.23
CA LEU A 266 18.31 46.09 27.37
C LEU A 266 19.07 47.03 26.44
N PHE A 267 18.40 47.47 25.38
CA PHE A 267 18.59 48.77 24.74
C PHE A 267 17.22 49.35 24.41
#